data_AF-A0A7J6QCE8-F1
#
_entry.id   AF-A0A7J6QCE8-F1
#
_cell.length_a   1.000
_cell.length_b   1.000
_cell.length_c   1.000
_cell.angle_alpha   90.00
_cell.angle_beta   90.00
_cell.angle_gamma   90.00
#
_symmetry.space_group_name_H-M   'P 1'
#
loop_
_entity.id
_entity.type
_entity.pdbx_description
1 polymer ?
#
loop_
_entity_poly.entity_id
_entity_poly.type
_entity_poly.pdbx_seq_one_letter_code
_entity_poly.pdbx_strand_id
1 'polypeptide(L)'
;VDVAAYGVNLFVGFGEQGSSNHFTGSSAATPLVSGLAAILRSMDVPPSWIKRLITHSVHPVHSDLGHKIAKGAINPLETVRYAIALLRSRGRSRGLRGTFVNVE
;
A
#
# COMPACT_ATOMS: atom_id res chain seq x y z
N VAL A 1 8.79 1.88 -13.65
CA VAL A 1 8.27 1.11 -12.51
C VAL A 1 8.01 2.07 -11.36
N ASP A 2 6.76 2.16 -10.87
CA ASP A 2 6.40 3.09 -9.78
C ASP A 2 6.94 2.62 -8.43
N VAL A 3 6.79 1.33 -8.11
CA VAL A 3 7.24 0.70 -6.86
C VAL A 3 7.70 -0.74 -7.14
N ALA A 4 8.56 -1.26 -6.28
CA ALA A 4 8.92 -2.68 -6.23
C ALA A 4 8.17 -3.39 -5.09
N ALA A 5 7.97 -4.70 -5.23
CA ALA A 5 7.48 -5.57 -4.17
C ALA A 5 8.18 -6.93 -4.29
N TYR A 6 8.03 -7.77 -3.27
CA TYR A 6 8.58 -9.13 -3.31
C TYR A 6 7.99 -9.88 -4.51
N GLY A 7 8.84 -10.45 -5.34
CA GLY A 7 8.41 -11.20 -6.52
C GLY A 7 9.34 -12.36 -6.85
N VAL A 8 10.22 -12.74 -5.92
CA VAL A 8 11.19 -13.82 -6.11
C VAL A 8 10.94 -14.88 -5.07
N ASN A 9 10.88 -16.13 -5.50
CA ASN A 9 10.72 -17.32 -4.67
C ASN A 9 9.53 -17.26 -3.69
N LEU A 10 8.42 -16.65 -4.11
CA LEU A 10 7.22 -16.55 -3.27
C LEU A 10 6.53 -17.91 -3.20
N PHE A 11 6.28 -18.37 -1.98
CA PHE A 11 5.40 -19.52 -1.75
C PHE A 11 3.97 -19.16 -2.15
N VAL A 12 3.37 -19.91 -3.06
CA VAL A 12 2.02 -19.67 -3.60
C VAL A 12 1.04 -20.78 -3.28
N GLY A 13 1.47 -21.80 -2.52
CA GLY A 13 0.64 -22.92 -2.10
C GLY A 13 1.33 -24.26 -2.34
N PHE A 14 0.55 -25.33 -2.27
CA PHE A 14 1.03 -26.68 -2.57
C PHE A 14 0.60 -27.09 -3.97
N GLY A 15 1.51 -27.73 -4.70
CA GLY A 15 1.23 -28.40 -5.96
C GLY A 15 0.61 -29.76 -5.75
N GLU A 16 0.46 -30.49 -6.86
CA GLU A 16 0.09 -31.89 -6.80
C GLU A 16 1.11 -32.66 -5.94
N GLN A 17 0.61 -33.59 -5.14
CA GLN A 17 1.41 -34.43 -4.23
C GLN A 17 2.06 -33.68 -3.04
N GLY A 18 1.58 -32.48 -2.68
CA GLY A 18 2.01 -31.78 -1.47
C GLY A 18 3.37 -31.08 -1.57
N SER A 19 3.90 -30.95 -2.80
CA SER A 19 5.11 -30.17 -3.06
C SER A 19 4.85 -28.68 -2.84
N SER A 20 5.81 -27.94 -2.29
CA SER A 20 5.70 -26.48 -2.16
C SER A 20 5.86 -25.83 -3.54
N ASN A 21 4.83 -25.12 -4.00
CA ASN A 21 4.90 -24.33 -5.21
C ASN A 21 5.44 -22.94 -4.91
N HIS A 22 6.55 -22.61 -5.56
CA HIS A 22 7.14 -21.28 -5.52
C HIS A 22 7.02 -20.61 -6.89
N PHE A 23 6.81 -19.30 -6.88
CA PHE A 23 6.66 -18.51 -8.09
C PHE A 23 7.56 -17.27 -8.05
N THR A 24 8.19 -16.98 -9.19
CA THR A 24 9.06 -15.82 -9.37
C THR A 24 8.61 -15.04 -10.60
N GLY A 25 8.42 -13.74 -10.43
CA GLY A 25 8.08 -12.81 -11.50
C GLY A 25 7.34 -11.58 -10.99
N SER A 26 7.20 -10.57 -11.86
CA SER A 26 6.36 -9.39 -11.58
C SER A 26 4.88 -9.75 -11.39
N SER A 27 4.42 -10.87 -11.97
CA SER A 27 3.09 -11.43 -11.73
C SER A 27 2.89 -11.91 -10.29
N ALA A 28 3.99 -12.18 -9.56
CA ALA A 28 3.98 -12.50 -8.13
C ALA A 28 4.00 -11.22 -7.25
N ALA A 29 4.67 -10.17 -7.72
CA ALA A 29 4.77 -8.88 -7.04
C ALA A 29 3.49 -8.03 -7.15
N THR A 30 2.84 -8.04 -8.30
CA THR A 30 1.58 -7.30 -8.58
C THR A 30 0.48 -7.57 -7.55
N PRO A 31 0.14 -8.83 -7.20
CA PRO A 31 -0.90 -9.11 -6.21
C PRO A 31 -0.57 -8.60 -4.80
N LEU A 32 0.71 -8.44 -4.44
CA LEU A 32 1.08 -7.82 -3.16
C LEU A 32 0.75 -6.32 -3.14
N VAL A 33 1.02 -5.61 -4.25
CA VAL A 33 0.68 -4.19 -4.39
C VAL A 33 -0.83 -4.00 -4.44
N SER A 34 -1.55 -4.87 -5.17
CA SER A 34 -3.02 -4.79 -5.22
C SER A 34 -3.67 -5.13 -3.87
N GLY A 35 -3.12 -6.09 -3.11
CA GLY A 35 -3.54 -6.37 -1.74
C GLY A 35 -3.39 -5.16 -0.82
N LEU A 36 -2.26 -4.45 -0.89
CA LEU A 36 -2.07 -3.20 -0.15
C LEU A 36 -3.11 -2.13 -0.57
N ALA A 37 -3.37 -1.98 -1.86
CA ALA A 37 -4.40 -1.07 -2.36
C ALA A 37 -5.82 -1.46 -1.87
N ALA A 38 -6.11 -2.76 -1.78
CA ALA A 38 -7.38 -3.28 -1.27
C ALA A 38 -7.56 -2.97 0.23
N ILE A 39 -6.50 -3.12 1.03
CA ILE A 39 -6.49 -2.72 2.45
C ILE A 39 -6.77 -1.21 2.58
N LEU A 40 -6.13 -0.37 1.75
CA LEU A 40 -6.41 1.06 1.77
C LEU A 40 -7.87 1.35 1.38
N ARG A 41 -8.42 0.66 0.38
CA ARG A 41 -9.84 0.79 0.01
C ARG A 41 -10.79 0.37 1.11
N SER A 42 -10.50 -0.68 1.87
CA SER A 42 -11.35 -1.13 2.99
C SER A 42 -11.35 -0.14 4.16
N MET A 43 -10.35 0.73 4.24
CA MET A 43 -10.29 1.87 5.17
C MET A 43 -10.97 3.14 4.63
N ASP A 44 -11.79 3.05 3.59
CA ASP A 44 -12.44 4.17 2.91
C ASP A 44 -11.49 5.23 2.31
N VAL A 45 -10.24 4.86 2.02
CA VAL A 45 -9.32 5.75 1.31
C VAL A 45 -9.80 5.97 -0.13
N PRO A 46 -9.94 7.22 -0.61
CA PRO A 46 -10.35 7.50 -1.99
C PRO A 46 -9.37 6.88 -3.01
N PRO A 47 -9.85 6.29 -4.13
CA PRO A 47 -8.97 5.70 -5.14
C PRO A 47 -7.88 6.63 -5.66
N SER A 48 -8.18 7.92 -5.82
CA SER A 48 -7.24 8.96 -6.25
C SER A 48 -6.05 9.16 -5.30
N TRP A 49 -6.15 8.68 -4.05
CA TRP A 49 -5.12 8.84 -3.02
C TRP A 49 -4.21 7.61 -2.89
N ILE A 50 -4.66 6.44 -3.32
CA ILE A 50 -3.99 5.16 -3.09
C ILE A 50 -2.57 5.17 -3.65
N LYS A 51 -2.41 5.52 -4.93
CA LYS A 51 -1.09 5.59 -5.56
C LYS A 51 -0.15 6.51 -4.78
N ARG A 52 -0.64 7.66 -4.33
CA ARG A 52 0.16 8.63 -3.57
C ARG A 52 0.57 8.08 -2.21
N LEU A 53 -0.32 7.42 -1.49
CA LEU A 53 -0.02 6.82 -0.18
C LEU A 53 1.03 5.71 -0.29
N ILE A 54 0.85 4.81 -1.27
CA ILE A 54 1.79 3.70 -1.52
C ILE A 54 3.17 4.24 -1.92
N THR A 55 3.23 5.19 -2.87
CA THR A 55 4.51 5.73 -3.36
C THR A 55 5.20 6.68 -2.38
N HIS A 56 4.48 7.26 -1.42
CA HIS A 56 5.07 8.12 -0.38
C HIS A 56 5.77 7.33 0.71
N SER A 57 5.27 6.13 1.02
CA SER A 57 5.73 5.35 2.17
C SER A 57 6.72 4.25 1.79
N VAL A 58 7.29 4.30 0.59
CA VAL A 58 8.22 3.28 0.11
C VAL A 58 9.54 3.27 0.89
N HIS A 59 10.15 2.10 0.99
CA HIS A 59 11.55 1.98 1.40
C HIS A 59 12.46 2.17 0.18
N PRO A 60 13.43 3.11 0.23
CA PRO A 60 14.46 3.20 -0.78
C PRO A 60 15.20 1.86 -0.89
N VAL A 61 15.35 1.37 -2.12
CA VAL A 61 16.14 0.18 -2.41
C VAL A 61 17.12 0.53 -3.51
N HIS A 62 18.37 0.19 -3.29
CA HIS A 62 19.40 0.26 -4.30
C HIS A 62 19.47 -1.12 -4.96
N SER A 63 19.38 -1.14 -6.27
CA SER A 63 19.58 -2.36 -7.05
C SER A 63 21.00 -2.34 -7.59
N ASP A 64 21.81 -3.33 -7.21
CA ASP A 64 23.16 -3.53 -7.76
C ASP A 64 23.12 -3.86 -9.27
N LEU A 65 21.93 -4.23 -9.78
CA LEU A 65 21.67 -4.60 -11.17
C LEU A 65 21.27 -3.40 -12.05
N GLY A 66 21.36 -2.17 -11.54
CA GLY A 66 21.11 -0.96 -12.34
C GLY A 66 19.64 -0.69 -12.69
N HIS A 67 18.70 -1.45 -12.16
CA HIS A 67 17.27 -1.18 -12.35
C HIS A 67 16.86 0.08 -11.55
N LYS A 68 16.47 1.14 -12.27
CA LYS A 68 15.89 2.33 -11.66
C LYS A 68 14.48 2.05 -11.14
N ILE A 69 14.36 1.68 -9.87
CA ILE A 69 13.09 1.72 -9.14
C ILE A 69 12.84 3.20 -8.80
N ALA A 70 11.78 3.80 -9.38
CA ALA A 70 11.59 5.25 -9.34
C ALA A 70 11.37 5.80 -7.92
N LYS A 71 10.83 4.98 -7.00
CA LYS A 71 10.47 5.39 -5.64
C LYS A 71 11.07 4.46 -4.58
N GLY A 72 10.92 3.15 -4.74
CA GLY A 72 11.44 2.16 -3.79
C GLY A 72 10.56 0.90 -3.71
N ALA A 73 10.80 0.06 -2.71
CA ALA A 73 9.95 -1.08 -2.38
C ALA A 73 8.75 -0.64 -1.53
N ILE A 74 7.60 -1.29 -1.70
CA ILE A 74 6.43 -1.04 -0.86
C ILE A 74 6.76 -1.28 0.63
N ASN A 75 6.23 -0.43 1.50
CA ASN A 75 6.18 -0.67 2.94
C ASN A 75 4.70 -0.67 3.38
N PRO A 76 4.06 -1.84 3.48
CA PRO A 76 2.66 -1.93 3.89
C PRO A 76 2.38 -1.31 5.26
N LEU A 77 3.28 -1.50 6.23
CA LEU A 77 3.10 -1.01 7.60
C LEU A 77 3.04 0.52 7.65
N GLU A 78 4.05 1.19 7.10
CA GLU A 78 4.10 2.65 7.10
C GLU A 78 3.01 3.26 6.22
N THR A 79 2.68 2.61 5.09
CA THR A 79 1.57 3.04 4.23
C THR A 79 0.24 3.06 5.00
N VAL A 80 -0.07 1.98 5.73
CA VAL A 80 -1.31 1.87 6.50
C VAL A 80 -1.30 2.83 7.70
N ARG A 81 -0.19 2.95 8.42
CA ARG A 81 -0.04 3.91 9.53
C ARG A 81 -0.31 5.34 9.06
N TYR A 82 0.29 5.74 7.94
CA TYR A 82 0.09 7.07 7.37
C TYR A 82 -1.36 7.28 6.91
N ALA A 83 -1.99 6.27 6.31
CA ALA A 83 -3.40 6.34 5.92
C ALA A 83 -4.32 6.52 7.15
N ILE A 84 -4.10 5.78 8.24
CA ILE A 84 -4.84 5.95 9.50
C ILE A 84 -4.71 7.40 10.02
N ALA A 85 -3.49 7.94 10.08
CA ALA A 85 -3.25 9.29 10.54
C ALA A 85 -3.99 10.35 9.70
N LEU A 86 -3.97 10.18 8.38
CA LEU A 86 -4.64 11.07 7.42
C LEU A 86 -6.18 11.02 7.52
N LEU A 87 -6.75 9.84 7.76
CA LEU A 87 -8.20 9.68 7.95
C LEU A 87 -8.65 10.29 9.28
N ARG A 88 -7.89 10.10 10.36
CA ARG A 88 -8.20 10.69 11.69
C ARG A 88 -8.15 12.21 11.68
N SER A 89 -7.18 12.81 10.98
CA SER A 89 -7.11 14.27 10.86
C SER A 89 -8.33 14.84 10.12
N ARG A 90 -8.83 14.15 9.10
CA ARG A 90 -10.06 14.53 8.38
C ARG A 90 -11.35 14.33 9.19
N GLY A 91 -11.45 13.25 9.95
CA GLY A 91 -12.59 13.02 10.84
C GLY A 91 -12.75 14.15 11.86
N ARG A 92 -11.64 14.64 12.41
CA ARG A 92 -11.63 15.82 13.30
C ARG A 92 -12.04 17.11 12.60
N SER A 93 -11.63 17.34 11.35
CA SER A 93 -12.05 18.52 10.59
C SER A 93 -13.53 18.53 10.20
N ARG A 94 -14.18 17.37 10.05
CA ARG A 94 -15.63 17.28 9.80
C ARG A 94 -16.48 17.50 11.06
N GLY A 95 -15.95 17.19 12.26
CA GLY A 95 -16.64 17.42 13.54
C GLY A 95 -16.73 18.89 13.99
N LEU A 96 -15.93 19.78 13.42
CA LEU A 96 -15.89 21.21 13.80
C LEU A 96 -16.78 22.11 12.91
N ARG A 97 -17.60 21.53 12.02
CA ARG A 97 -18.45 22.29 11.06
C ARG A 97 -19.93 22.32 11.44
N GLY A 98 -20.30 21.88 12.65
CA GLY A 98 -21.69 21.63 13.04
C GLY A 98 -22.24 22.43 14.23
N THR A 99 -21.54 23.46 14.73
CA THR A 99 -22.03 24.26 15.86
C THR A 99 -21.72 25.74 15.67
N PHE A 100 -22.40 26.37 14.71
CA PHE A 100 -22.80 27.76 14.89
C PHE A 100 -24.10 27.73 15.68
N VAL A 101 -23.97 27.77 17.00
CA VAL A 101 -25.08 28.13 17.87
C VAL A 101 -25.33 29.61 17.61
N ASN A 102 -26.44 29.94 16.96
CA ASN A 102 -26.96 31.30 16.99
C ASN A 102 -27.26 31.61 18.46
N VAL A 103 -26.43 32.46 19.05
CA VAL A 103 -26.76 33.17 20.27
C VAL A 103 -27.21 34.55 19.82
N GLU A 104 -28.53 34.73 19.90
CA GLU A 104 -29.35 35.96 19.86
C GLU A 104 -28.85 37.20 19.11
#